data_AF-A0ABD6H9A7-F1
#
_entry.id   AF-A0ABD6H9A7-F1
#
_cell.length_a   1.000
_cell.length_b   1.000
_cell.length_c   1.000
_cell.angle_alpha   90.00
_cell.angle_beta   90.00
_cell.angle_gamma   90.00
#
_symmetry.space_group_name_H-M   'P 1'
#
loop_
_entity.id
_entity.type
_entity.pdbx_description
1 polymer ?
#
loop_
_entity_poly.entity_id
_entity_poly.type
_entity_poly.pdbx_seq_one_letter_code
_entity_poly.pdbx_strand_id
1 'polypeptide(L)' 'MSGEVVNLRQVRKAKARTEKEKIADQNRVSFGRSKAEKNLTSALNDKARAALDNSKLEPTPTSPVPDEQG' A
#
# COMPACT_ATOMS: atom_id res chain seq x y z
N MET A 1 17.37 50.96 -16.34
CA MET A 1 16.18 50.11 -16.12
C MET A 1 16.63 48.66 -16.19
N SER A 2 16.71 47.99 -15.05
CA SER A 2 17.15 46.60 -14.93
C SER A 2 16.01 45.68 -15.32
N GLY A 3 16.07 45.11 -16.53
CA GLY A 3 15.13 44.07 -16.96
C GLY A 3 15.30 42.83 -16.08
N GLU A 4 14.25 42.46 -15.37
CA GLU A 4 14.25 41.27 -14.53
C GLU A 4 14.31 40.02 -15.43
N VAL A 5 15.46 39.35 -15.45
CA VAL A 5 15.67 38.13 -16.23
C VAL A 5 14.94 36.99 -15.53
N VAL A 6 13.67 36.77 -15.90
CA VAL A 6 12.86 35.71 -15.31
C VAL A 6 13.34 34.34 -15.83
N ASN A 7 13.83 33.50 -14.93
CA ASN A 7 14.27 32.16 -15.30
C ASN A 7 13.07 31.24 -15.58
N LEU A 8 12.75 31.09 -16.86
CA LEU A 8 11.64 30.26 -17.34
C LEU A 8 11.73 28.79 -16.92
N ARG A 9 12.93 28.26 -16.62
CA ARG A 9 13.10 26.88 -16.10
C ARG A 9 12.57 26.76 -14.68
N GLN A 10 12.86 27.74 -13.82
CA GLN A 10 12.37 27.76 -12.45
C GLN A 10 10.85 27.92 -12.42
N VAL A 11 10.31 28.80 -13.28
CA VAL A 11 8.85 28.98 -13.42
C VAL A 11 8.17 27.68 -13.86
N ARG A 12 8.70 26.99 -14.87
CA ARG A 12 8.17 25.67 -15.29
C ARG A 12 8.25 24.64 -14.18
N LYS A 13 9.36 24.59 -13.44
CA LYS A 13 9.53 23.66 -12.32
C LYS A 13 8.53 23.94 -11.20
N ALA A 14 8.28 25.20 -10.88
CA ALA A 14 7.28 25.60 -9.90
C ALA A 14 5.88 25.18 -10.35
N LYS A 15 5.49 25.48 -11.59
CA LYS A 15 4.20 25.04 -12.17
C LYS A 15 4.01 23.53 -12.08
N ALA A 16 5.03 22.76 -12.50
CA ALA A 16 4.97 21.30 -12.44
C ALA A 16 4.84 20.74 -11.02
N ARG A 17 5.40 21.42 -10.00
CA ARG A 17 5.18 21.04 -8.59
C ARG A 17 3.76 21.33 -8.15
N THR A 18 3.25 22.52 -8.45
CA THR A 18 1.88 22.91 -8.08
C THR A 18 0.81 22.03 -8.74
N GLU A 19 1.02 21.61 -10.00
CA GLU A 19 0.11 20.67 -10.68
C GLU A 19 0.12 19.29 -10.01
N LYS A 20 1.29 18.79 -9.61
CA LYS A 20 1.39 17.52 -8.88
C LYS A 20 0.72 17.58 -7.51
N GLU A 21 0.85 18.71 -6.80
CA GLU A 21 0.17 18.92 -5.52
C GLU A 21 -1.35 18.92 -5.68
N LYS A 22 -1.89 19.65 -6.67
CA LYS A 22 -3.33 19.64 -6.98
C LYS A 22 -3.86 18.24 -7.32
N ILE A 23 -3.11 17.49 -8.12
CA ILE A 23 -3.46 16.10 -8.44
C ILE A 23 -3.44 15.23 -7.18
N ALA A 24 -2.46 15.42 -6.29
CA ALA A 24 -2.39 14.71 -5.03
C ALA A 24 -3.58 15.05 -4.11
N ASP A 25 -3.96 16.31 -4.01
CA ASP A 25 -5.14 16.76 -3.26
C ASP A 25 -6.42 16.17 -3.82
N GLN A 26 -6.59 16.21 -5.15
CA GLN A 26 -7.75 15.62 -5.79
C GLN A 26 -7.79 14.10 -5.61
N ASN A 27 -6.63 13.42 -5.62
CA ASN A 27 -6.56 12.00 -5.31
C ASN A 27 -6.89 11.69 -3.84
N ARG A 28 -6.53 12.56 -2.89
CA ARG A 28 -6.92 12.42 -1.47
C ARG A 28 -8.43 12.54 -1.31
N VAL A 29 -9.04 13.51 -2.00
CA VAL A 29 -10.49 13.72 -1.95
C VAL A 29 -11.24 12.58 -2.67
N SER A 30 -10.86 12.26 -3.90
CA SER A 30 -11.56 11.27 -4.73
C SER A 30 -11.41 9.84 -4.24
N PHE A 31 -10.25 9.48 -3.69
CA PHE A 31 -9.97 8.09 -3.31
C PHE A 31 -9.89 7.86 -1.80
N GLY A 32 -9.97 8.92 -0.98
CA GLY A 32 -10.04 8.86 0.49
C GLY A 32 -8.83 8.24 1.20
N ARG A 33 -7.90 7.62 0.45
CA ARG A 33 -6.68 6.99 0.93
C ARG A 33 -5.54 7.28 -0.02
N SER A 34 -4.44 7.78 0.54
CA SER A 34 -3.21 8.00 -0.21
C SER A 34 -2.56 6.67 -0.65
N LYS A 35 -1.70 6.71 -1.68
CA LYS A 35 -0.96 5.51 -2.12
C LYS A 35 -0.13 4.89 -0.97
N ALA A 36 0.42 5.74 -0.10
CA ALA A 36 1.17 5.31 1.07
C ALA A 36 0.29 4.56 2.08
N GLU A 37 -0.92 5.06 2.35
CA GLU A 37 -1.88 4.39 3.24
C GLU A 37 -2.36 3.06 2.65
N LYS A 38 -2.67 3.02 1.35
CA LYS A 38 -3.04 1.76 0.68
C LYS A 38 -1.92 0.73 0.81
N ASN A 39 -0.67 1.13 0.57
CA ASN A 39 0.48 0.24 0.69
C ASN A 39 0.68 -0.24 2.13
N LEU A 40 0.52 0.64 3.13
CA LEU A 40 0.59 0.28 4.55
C LEU A 40 -0.49 -0.74 4.90
N THR A 41 -1.74 -0.48 4.52
CA THR A 41 -2.86 -1.40 4.79
C THR A 41 -2.68 -2.74 4.09
N SER A 42 -2.23 -2.76 2.83
CA SER A 42 -1.90 -4.00 2.12
C SER A 42 -0.82 -4.79 2.84
N ALA A 43 0.30 -4.14 3.23
CA ALA A 43 1.38 -4.80 3.94
C ALA A 43 0.95 -5.36 5.31
N LEU A 44 0.07 -4.66 6.03
CA LEU A 44 -0.50 -5.14 7.30
C LEU A 44 -1.42 -6.35 7.07
N ASN A 45 -2.27 -6.31 6.04
CA ASN A 45 -3.14 -7.43 5.68
C ASN A 45 -2.35 -8.66 5.23
N ASP A 46 -1.28 -8.46 4.47
CA ASP A 46 -0.43 -9.56 4.00
C ASP A 46 0.32 -10.21 5.17
N LYS A 47 0.80 -9.41 6.13
CA LYS A 47 1.36 -9.94 7.38
C LYS A 47 0.32 -10.71 8.21
N ALA A 48 -0.90 -10.18 8.31
CA ALA A 48 -1.98 -10.85 9.03
C ALA A 48 -2.34 -12.19 8.37
N ARG A 49 -2.42 -12.23 7.03
CA ARG A 49 -2.64 -13.46 6.25
C ARG A 49 -1.51 -14.47 6.46
N ALA A 50 -0.25 -14.04 6.32
CA ALA A 50 0.90 -14.91 6.54
C ALA A 50 0.94 -15.47 7.97
N ALA A 51 0.58 -14.65 8.98
CA ALA A 51 0.49 -15.12 10.37
C ALA A 51 -0.62 -16.17 10.56
N LEU A 52 -1.80 -15.97 9.95
CA LEU A 52 -2.89 -16.94 9.97
C LEU A 52 -2.52 -18.23 9.24
N ASP A 53 -1.87 -18.14 8.08
CA ASP A 53 -1.45 -19.30 7.31
C ASP A 53 -0.35 -20.09 8.04
N ASN A 54 0.61 -19.42 8.68
CA ASN A 54 1.62 -20.09 9.51
C ASN A 54 1.01 -20.72 10.78
N SER A 55 -0.11 -20.17 11.27
CA SER A 55 -0.81 -20.69 12.44
C SER A 55 -1.86 -21.75 12.08
N LYS A 56 -2.10 -22.01 10.80
CA LYS A 56 -2.87 -23.20 10.38
C LYS A 56 -2.00 -24.42 10.62
N LEU A 57 -2.21 -25.05 11.77
CA LEU A 57 -1.90 -26.46 11.90
C LEU A 57 -2.84 -27.21 10.96
N GLU A 58 -2.27 -27.95 10.00
CA GLU A 58 -2.96 -29.01 9.30
C GLU A 58 -3.76 -29.80 10.34
N PRO A 59 -5.10 -29.98 10.18
CA PRO A 59 -5.80 -30.96 10.97
C PRO A 59 -5.13 -32.28 10.63
N THR A 60 -4.31 -32.78 11.55
CA THR A 60 -3.66 -34.08 11.42
C THR A 60 -4.76 -35.04 10.98
N PRO A 61 -4.70 -35.66 9.79
CA PRO A 61 -5.53 -36.82 9.56
C PRO A 61 -5.03 -37.83 10.59
N THR A 62 -5.78 -37.98 11.67
CA THR A 62 -5.50 -39.01 12.67
C THR A 62 -5.76 -40.33 11.93
N SER A 63 -4.68 -40.88 11.37
CA SER A 63 -4.66 -42.19 10.73
C SER A 63 -4.77 -43.29 11.79
N PRO A 64 -4.83 -44.55 11.34
CA PRO A 64 -5.97 -45.46 11.39
C PRO A 64 -6.14 -46.14 12.77
N VAL A 65 -7.38 -46.52 13.12
CA VAL A 65 -7.68 -47.32 14.32
C VAL A 65 -7.06 -48.72 14.16
N PRO A 66 -6.13 -49.17 15.03
CA PRO A 66 -5.63 -50.55 15.05
C PRO A 66 -6.60 -51.48 15.81
N ASP A 67 -6.68 -52.72 15.33
CA ASP A 67 -7.59 -53.80 15.73
C ASP A 67 -7.82 -53.98 17.25
N GLU A 68 -9.09 -54.09 17.66
CA GLU A 68 -9.48 -54.73 18.92
C GLU A 68 -9.68 -56.23 18.68
N GLN A 69 -8.83 -57.05 19.31
CA GLN A 69 -9.05 -58.48 19.47
C GLN A 69 -10.11 -58.74 20.54
N GLY A 70 -11.08 -59.61 20.21
CA GLY A 70 -12.04 -60.23 21.10
C GLY A 70 -12.60 -61.49 20.47
#